data_AF-A0A436DFE8-F1
#
_entry.id   AF-A0A436DFE8-F1
#
_cell.length_a   1.000
_cell.length_b   1.000
_cell.length_c   1.000
_cell.angle_alpha   90.00
_cell.angle_beta   90.00
_cell.angle_gamma   90.00
#
_symmetry.space_group_name_H-M   'P 1'
#
loop_
_entity.id
_entity.type
_entity.pdbx_description
1 polymer ?
#
loop_
_entity_poly.entity_id
_entity_poly.type
_entity_poly.pdbx_seq_one_letter_code
_entity_poly.pdbx_strand_id
1 'polypeptide(L)'
;MRAVLAILPLLFVSACANPWTKVPEAELPKPIRYAMARPSPFVFGNYCGPGTRTGDLSARPADRLDAACQTHDACYIARHNHCDCDGA
;
A
#
# COMPACT_ATOMS: atom_id res chain seq x y z
N MET A 1 -38.81 -1.53 5.68
CA MET A 1 -37.66 -2.14 6.37
C MET A 1 -37.03 -3.31 5.58
N ARG A 2 -36.99 -3.27 4.24
CA ARG A 2 -36.33 -4.32 3.41
C ARG A 2 -35.21 -3.79 2.52
N ALA A 3 -35.21 -2.48 2.23
CA ALA A 3 -34.16 -1.85 1.42
C ALA A 3 -32.83 -1.64 2.17
N VAL A 4 -32.85 -1.57 3.51
CA VAL A 4 -31.64 -1.34 4.33
C VAL A 4 -30.74 -2.59 4.35
N LEU A 5 -31.30 -3.79 4.16
CA LEU A 5 -30.55 -5.05 4.19
C LEU A 5 -29.77 -5.34 2.90
N ALA A 6 -30.05 -4.63 1.80
CA ALA A 6 -29.38 -4.84 0.51
C ALA A 6 -28.15 -3.94 0.29
N ILE A 7 -27.96 -2.92 1.15
CA ILE A 7 -26.82 -1.96 1.05
C ILE A 7 -25.63 -2.44 1.89
N LEU A 8 -25.88 -3.27 2.91
CA LEU A 8 -24.86 -3.79 3.81
C LEU A 8 -23.74 -4.60 3.13
N PRO A 9 -23.98 -5.45 2.10
CA PRO A 9 -22.90 -6.22 1.49
C PRO A 9 -22.04 -5.38 0.52
N LEU A 10 -22.53 -4.23 0.03
CA LEU A 10 -21.74 -3.34 -0.84
C LEU A 10 -20.65 -2.60 -0.08
N LEU A 11 -20.83 -2.36 1.22
CA LEU A 11 -19.87 -1.64 2.07
C LEU A 11 -18.64 -2.50 2.43
N PHE A 12 -18.70 -3.82 2.29
CA PHE A 12 -17.61 -4.73 2.63
C PHE A 12 -16.66 -5.05 1.46
N VAL A 13 -16.94 -4.58 0.24
CA VAL A 13 -16.14 -4.92 -0.97
C VAL A 13 -15.23 -3.79 -1.44
N SER A 14 -15.28 -2.62 -0.79
CA SER A 14 -14.65 -1.41 -1.32
C SER A 14 -13.16 -1.24 -1.00
N ALA A 15 -12.60 -2.01 -0.08
CA ALA A 15 -11.19 -1.85 0.31
C ALA A 15 -10.19 -2.42 -0.74
N CYS A 16 -10.63 -3.35 -1.59
CA CYS A 16 -9.75 -4.04 -2.56
C CYS A 16 -9.98 -3.62 -4.02
N ALA A 17 -10.69 -2.52 -4.29
CA ALA A 17 -11.18 -2.17 -5.63
C ALA A 17 -10.31 -1.16 -6.41
N ASN A 18 -9.05 -0.95 -6.03
CA ASN A 18 -8.17 -0.06 -6.80
C ASN A 18 -7.79 -0.72 -8.16
N PRO A 19 -7.74 -0.02 -9.31
CA PRO A 19 -7.48 -0.66 -10.62
C PRO A 19 -6.10 -1.32 -10.78
N TRP A 20 -5.17 -1.04 -9.86
CA TRP A 20 -3.85 -1.64 -9.76
C TRP A 20 -3.86 -2.99 -8.99
N THR A 21 -4.99 -3.36 -8.36
CA THR A 21 -5.23 -4.66 -7.66
C THR A 21 -5.40 -5.87 -8.58
N LYS A 22 -5.35 -5.73 -9.92
CA LYS A 22 -5.69 -6.84 -10.84
C LYS A 22 -4.73 -8.03 -10.82
N VAL A 23 -3.70 -8.02 -9.98
CA VAL A 23 -2.89 -9.19 -9.68
C VAL A 23 -3.15 -9.58 -8.22
N PRO A 24 -3.83 -10.71 -7.95
CA PRO A 24 -3.91 -11.27 -6.61
C PRO A 24 -2.51 -11.37 -5.98
N GLU A 25 -2.34 -10.95 -4.72
CA GLU A 25 -1.04 -10.99 -4.00
C GLU A 25 -0.41 -12.41 -3.98
N ALA A 26 -1.23 -13.46 -4.04
CA ALA A 26 -0.78 -14.84 -4.17
C ALA A 26 -0.03 -15.14 -5.49
N GLU A 27 -0.18 -14.27 -6.50
CA GLU A 27 0.47 -14.33 -7.80
C GLU A 27 1.67 -13.38 -7.91
N LEU A 28 1.87 -12.48 -6.94
CA LEU A 28 3.04 -11.59 -6.91
C LEU A 28 4.28 -12.36 -6.43
N PRO A 29 5.40 -12.31 -7.17
CA PRO A 29 6.63 -12.98 -6.74
C PRO A 29 7.10 -12.47 -5.37
N LYS A 30 7.36 -13.38 -4.43
CA LYS A 30 8.00 -13.14 -3.12
C LYS A 30 9.13 -12.07 -3.11
N PRO A 31 9.99 -11.94 -4.15
CA PRO A 31 10.99 -10.86 -4.20
C PRO A 31 10.43 -9.42 -4.23
N ILE A 32 9.21 -9.19 -4.73
CA ILE A 32 8.58 -7.85 -4.73
C ILE A 32 8.28 -7.39 -3.29
N ARG A 33 7.97 -8.34 -2.39
CA ARG A 33 7.72 -8.09 -0.96
C ARG A 33 8.95 -7.58 -0.21
N TYR A 34 10.15 -7.96 -0.65
CA TYR A 34 11.42 -7.48 -0.12
C TYR A 34 11.87 -6.17 -0.77
N ALA A 35 11.23 -5.72 -1.86
CA ALA A 35 11.63 -4.52 -2.58
C ALA A 35 11.21 -3.23 -1.85
N MET A 36 10.09 -3.25 -1.12
CA MET A 36 9.55 -2.09 -0.37
C MET A 36 10.48 -1.59 0.75
N ALA A 37 11.35 -2.45 1.30
CA ALA A 37 12.32 -2.10 2.34
C ALA A 37 13.78 -2.05 1.80
N ARG A 38 13.96 -1.68 0.53
CA ARG A 38 15.28 -1.56 -0.10
C ARG A 38 15.47 -0.17 -0.69
N PRO A 39 16.72 0.34 -0.73
CA PRO A 39 17.02 1.56 -1.45
C PRO A 39 16.61 1.42 -2.91
N SER A 40 15.89 2.42 -3.42
CA SER A 40 15.38 2.42 -4.79
C SER A 40 15.62 3.77 -5.46
N PRO A 41 16.12 3.78 -6.72
CA PRO A 41 16.25 5.02 -7.49
C PRO A 41 14.92 5.47 -8.12
N PHE A 42 13.85 4.70 -7.98
CA PHE A 42 12.55 4.94 -8.63
C PHE A 42 11.50 5.51 -7.67
N VAL A 43 11.93 6.25 -6.65
CA VAL A 43 11.05 6.90 -5.68
C VAL A 43 10.97 8.41 -5.93
N PHE A 44 9.76 8.94 -5.95
CA PHE A 44 9.52 10.37 -5.82
C PHE A 44 9.51 10.72 -4.33
N GLY A 45 10.23 11.78 -3.95
CA GLY A 45 10.50 12.04 -2.53
C GLY A 45 11.31 10.90 -1.93
N ASN A 46 10.91 10.41 -0.76
CA ASN A 46 11.58 9.33 -0.05
C ASN A 46 10.83 7.99 -0.11
N TYR A 47 9.54 7.99 -0.43
CA TYR A 47 8.65 6.84 -0.22
C TYR A 47 7.70 6.55 -1.38
N CYS A 48 7.36 7.53 -2.22
CA CYS A 48 6.40 7.27 -3.30
C CYS A 48 7.05 6.51 -4.47
N GLY A 49 6.97 5.18 -4.44
CA GLY A 49 7.45 4.28 -5.50
C GLY A 49 7.79 2.89 -4.96
N PRO A 50 8.34 1.99 -5.78
CA PRO A 50 8.82 0.70 -5.30
C PRO A 50 10.07 0.89 -4.43
N GLY A 51 10.00 0.50 -3.15
CA GLY A 51 11.11 0.68 -2.20
C GLY A 51 11.12 2.06 -1.54
N THR A 52 12.16 2.35 -0.75
CA THR A 52 12.35 3.69 -0.17
C THR A 52 13.67 4.29 -0.62
N ARG A 53 13.90 5.58 -0.39
CA ARG A 53 15.17 6.22 -0.77
C ARG A 53 16.38 5.63 -0.05
N THR A 54 16.22 5.26 1.21
CA THR A 54 17.31 4.80 2.08
C THR A 54 17.24 3.30 2.37
N GLY A 55 16.18 2.61 1.96
CA GLY A 55 15.89 1.23 2.35
C GLY A 55 15.30 1.07 3.74
N ASP A 56 14.95 2.17 4.40
CA ASP A 56 14.26 2.20 5.67
C ASP A 56 13.26 3.37 5.74
N LEU A 57 12.62 3.54 6.90
CA LEU A 57 11.65 4.61 7.18
C LEU A 57 12.27 5.78 7.96
N SER A 58 13.61 5.93 7.94
CA SER A 58 14.31 6.93 8.75
C SER A 58 14.33 8.34 8.14
N ALA A 59 14.19 8.44 6.82
CA ALA A 59 14.16 9.72 6.13
C ALA A 59 12.91 10.54 6.50
N ARG A 60 13.07 11.86 6.60
CA ARG A 60 11.91 12.75 6.81
C ARG A 60 11.14 12.86 5.49
N PRO A 61 9.81 12.68 5.46
CA PRO A 61 9.02 12.88 4.24
C PRO A 61 9.27 14.27 3.63
N ALA A 62 9.40 14.30 2.31
CA ALA A 62 9.65 15.54 1.55
C ALA A 62 8.46 16.50 1.59
N ASP A 63 7.24 15.94 1.58
CA ASP A 63 5.98 16.67 1.65
C ASP A 63 4.85 15.80 2.25
N ARG A 64 3.61 16.30 2.18
CA ARG A 64 2.43 15.60 2.70
C ARG A 64 2.07 14.35 1.92
N LEU A 65 2.34 14.31 0.62
CA LEU A 65 2.09 13.13 -0.22
C LEU A 65 3.10 12.04 0.13
N ASP A 66 4.37 12.41 0.25
CA ASP A 66 5.46 11.51 0.66
C ASP A 66 5.24 10.93 2.06
N ALA A 67 4.57 11.67 2.96
CA ALA A 67 4.19 11.17 4.28
C ALA A 67 3.07 10.09 4.22
N ALA A 68 2.13 10.21 3.28
CA ALA A 68 1.14 9.17 3.04
C ALA A 68 1.82 7.91 2.48
N CYS A 69 2.71 8.07 1.51
CA CYS A 69 3.53 6.97 0.99
C CYS A 69 4.37 6.29 2.08
N GLN A 70 4.97 7.05 3.01
CA GLN A 70 5.70 6.48 4.15
C GLN A 70 4.81 5.61 5.04
N THR A 71 3.57 6.04 5.29
CA THR A 71 2.60 5.30 6.11
C THR A 71 2.16 4.01 5.41
N HIS A 72 1.91 4.11 4.10
CA HIS A 72 1.62 2.97 3.25
C HIS A 72 2.74 1.92 3.31
N ASP A 73 3.99 2.34 3.11
CA ASP A 73 5.15 1.43 3.13
C ASP A 73 5.36 0.79 4.50
N ALA A 74 5.18 1.55 5.58
CA ALA A 74 5.21 1.02 6.94
C ALA A 74 4.15 -0.07 7.17
N CYS A 75 2.95 0.12 6.64
CA CYS A 75 1.88 -0.88 6.70
C CYS A 75 2.27 -2.16 5.94
N TYR A 76 2.81 -2.03 4.73
CA TYR A 76 3.26 -3.15 3.92
C TYR A 76 4.39 -3.95 4.60
N ILE A 77 5.38 -3.26 5.19
CA ILE A 77 6.49 -3.87 5.94
C ILE A 77 5.97 -4.63 7.17
N ALA A 78 5.04 -4.04 7.93
CA ALA A 78 4.56 -4.60 9.19
C ALA A 78 3.56 -5.76 9.01
N ARG A 79 2.68 -5.68 8.00
CA ARG A 79 1.56 -6.62 7.82
C ARG A 79 1.77 -7.66 6.75
N HIS A 80 2.96 -7.74 6.16
CA HIS A 80 3.27 -8.72 5.12
C HIS A 80 2.34 -8.60 3.91
N ASN A 81 2.22 -7.38 3.35
CA ASN A 81 1.46 -7.04 2.13
C ASN A 81 -0.03 -7.39 2.20
N HIS A 82 -0.82 -6.47 2.72
CA HIS A 82 -2.27 -6.64 2.83
C HIS A 82 -3.00 -5.48 2.17
N CYS A 83 -4.06 -5.76 1.41
CA CYS A 83 -4.79 -4.77 0.63
C CYS A 83 -5.34 -3.60 1.46
N ASP A 84 -5.53 -3.79 2.77
CA ASP A 84 -5.92 -2.72 3.70
C ASP A 84 -4.92 -1.56 3.75
N CYS A 85 -3.65 -1.81 3.39
CA CYS A 85 -2.62 -0.79 3.35
C CYS A 85 -2.82 0.22 2.21
N ASP A 86 -3.55 -0.13 1.14
CA ASP A 86 -3.77 0.74 -0.02
C ASP A 86 -4.76 1.88 0.27
N GLY A 87 -5.50 1.80 1.39
CA GLY A 87 -6.41 2.84 1.87
C GLY A 87 -5.85 3.72 2.99
N ALA A 88 -4.58 3.53 3.35
CA ALA A 88 -3.91 4.24 4.45
C ALA A 88 -3.55 5.70 4.13
#